data_AF-A0A0F9DKK7-F1
#
_entry.id   AF-A0A0F9DKK7-F1
#
_cell.length_a   1.000
_cell.length_b   1.000
_cell.length_c   1.000
_cell.angle_alpha   90.00
_cell.angle_beta   90.00
_cell.angle_gamma   90.00
#
_symmetry.space_group_name_H-M   'P 1'
#
loop_
_entity.id
_entity.type
_entity.pdbx_description
1 polymer ?
#
loop_
_entity_poly.entity_id
_entity_poly.type
_entity_poly.pdbx_seq_one_letter_code
_entity_poly.pdbx_strand_id
1 'polypeptide(L)'
;MTILNETARLVKDKLALEYDTITIERVMIGVFFTGVKLSNGVGGVSYTLVKEVPQAVCCPSSAGRIFDPFKINGMKVADVLTALTSREPIKASVAIATLNALSAVCWEHGLTDRYRIQADMDAISTKQGEGGNMTAQDRRE
;
A
#
# COMPACT_ATOMS: atom_id res chain seq x y z
N MET A 1 15.21 -2.24 -10.53
CA MET A 1 14.67 -1.47 -9.39
C MET A 1 13.23 -1.12 -9.75
N THR A 2 12.25 -1.49 -8.94
CA THR A 2 10.81 -1.30 -9.23
C THR A 2 10.23 -0.18 -8.35
N ILE A 3 9.13 0.44 -8.78
CA ILE A 3 8.48 1.52 -8.01
C ILE A 3 8.10 1.06 -6.58
N LEU A 4 7.70 -0.20 -6.41
CA LEU A 4 7.37 -0.74 -5.07
C LEU A 4 8.55 -0.74 -4.12
N ASN A 5 9.75 -1.10 -4.60
CA ASN A 5 10.96 -1.11 -3.78
C ASN A 5 11.43 0.31 -3.44
N GLU A 6 11.26 1.25 -4.37
CA GLU A 6 11.52 2.66 -4.13
C GLU A 6 10.56 3.22 -3.07
N THR A 7 9.26 2.97 -3.19
CA THR A 7 8.26 3.38 -2.21
C THR A 7 8.55 2.78 -0.83
N ALA A 8 8.89 1.49 -0.76
CA ALA A 8 9.25 0.83 0.51
C ALA A 8 10.45 1.50 1.19
N ARG A 9 11.46 1.86 0.41
CA ARG A 9 12.61 2.62 0.92
C ARG A 9 12.20 4.00 1.41
N LEU A 10 11.41 4.76 0.64
CA LEU A 10 10.97 6.11 1.03
C LEU A 10 10.15 6.09 2.33
N VAL A 11 9.27 5.11 2.49
CA VAL A 11 8.48 4.93 3.71
C VAL A 11 9.38 4.58 4.90
N LYS A 12 10.33 3.66 4.72
CA LYS A 12 11.33 3.34 5.74
C LYS A 12 12.12 4.58 6.16
N ASP A 13 12.63 5.34 5.19
CA ASP A 13 13.43 6.54 5.43
C ASP A 13 12.61 7.61 6.19
N LYS A 14 11.31 7.74 5.90
CA LYS A 14 10.41 8.68 6.59
C LYS A 14 10.08 8.27 8.02
N LEU A 15 9.80 6.99 8.27
CA LEU A 15 9.45 6.48 9.60
C LEU A 15 10.67 6.25 10.50
N ALA A 16 11.87 6.18 9.92
CA ALA A 16 13.14 6.06 10.64
C ALA A 16 13.11 4.93 11.70
N LEU A 17 13.34 5.27 12.97
CA LEU A 17 13.38 4.29 14.07
C LEU A 17 12.03 3.62 14.35
N GLU A 18 10.92 4.30 14.08
CA GLU A 18 9.59 3.74 14.29
C GLU A 18 9.35 2.52 13.42
N TYR A 19 9.87 2.54 12.17
CA TYR A 19 9.72 1.46 11.20
C TYR A 19 10.10 0.08 11.76
N ASP A 20 11.19 0.00 12.52
CA ASP A 20 11.72 -1.27 13.05
C ASP A 20 10.90 -1.83 14.23
N THR A 21 9.98 -1.01 14.78
CA THR A 21 9.09 -1.38 15.89
C THR A 21 7.72 -1.85 15.42
N ILE A 22 7.32 -1.52 14.18
CA ILE A 22 6.00 -1.85 13.66
C ILE A 22 5.95 -3.32 13.25
N THR A 23 4.90 -4.00 13.70
CA THR A 23 4.61 -5.39 13.37
C THR A 23 3.21 -5.53 12.79
N ILE A 24 2.93 -6.70 12.22
CA ILE A 24 1.59 -7.04 11.74
C ILE A 24 0.71 -7.46 12.93
N GLU A 25 -0.42 -6.79 13.13
CA GLU A 25 -1.46 -7.23 14.07
C GLU A 25 -2.37 -8.27 13.42
N ARG A 26 -2.81 -8.04 12.18
CA ARG A 26 -3.79 -8.91 11.52
C ARG A 26 -3.67 -8.84 10.00
N VAL A 27 -3.90 -9.97 9.36
CA VAL A 27 -4.04 -10.08 7.90
C VAL A 27 -5.40 -10.71 7.58
N MET A 28 -6.10 -10.15 6.61
CA MET A 28 -7.36 -10.65 6.08
C MET A 28 -7.22 -10.84 4.57
N ILE A 29 -7.37 -12.06 4.08
CA ILE A 29 -7.30 -12.35 2.64
C ILE A 29 -8.74 -12.59 2.16
N GLY A 30 -9.33 -11.56 1.57
CA GLY A 30 -10.64 -11.63 0.94
C GLY A 30 -10.54 -11.93 -0.56
N VAL A 31 -11.71 -12.22 -1.15
CA VAL A 31 -11.84 -12.50 -2.59
C VAL A 31 -11.41 -11.31 -3.44
N PHE A 32 -11.73 -10.08 -3.03
CA PHE A 32 -11.38 -8.89 -3.82
C PHE A 32 -10.24 -8.07 -3.21
N PHE A 33 -10.10 -8.11 -1.90
CA PHE A 33 -9.12 -7.31 -1.20
C PHE A 33 -8.39 -8.12 -0.13
N THR A 34 -7.10 -7.85 -0.03
CA THR A 34 -6.26 -8.25 1.09
C THR A 34 -6.11 -7.04 2.00
N GLY A 35 -6.44 -7.21 3.27
CA GLY A 35 -6.28 -6.19 4.30
C GLY A 35 -5.16 -6.56 5.27
N VAL A 36 -4.44 -5.55 5.74
CA VAL A 36 -3.44 -5.64 6.81
C VAL A 36 -3.78 -4.59 7.86
N LYS A 37 -3.65 -4.95 9.14
CA LYS A 37 -3.63 -4.03 10.26
C LYS A 37 -2.27 -4.13 10.95
N LEU A 38 -1.63 -2.98 11.17
CA LEU A 38 -0.36 -2.84 11.87
C LEU A 38 -0.58 -2.75 13.39
N SER A 39 0.48 -3.00 14.16
CA SER A 39 0.46 -2.94 15.63
C SER A 39 0.10 -1.57 16.21
N ASN A 40 0.29 -0.49 15.46
CA ASN A 40 -0.10 0.87 15.82
C ASN A 40 -1.58 1.19 15.47
N GLY A 41 -2.33 0.20 14.97
CA GLY A 41 -3.75 0.34 14.65
C GLY A 41 -4.04 0.71 13.20
N VAL A 42 -3.05 1.20 12.45
CA VAL A 42 -3.23 1.67 11.06
C VAL A 42 -3.43 0.49 10.10
N GLY A 43 -4.34 0.65 9.16
CA GLY A 43 -4.72 -0.37 8.19
C GLY A 43 -4.29 -0.03 6.76
N GLY A 44 -4.15 -1.05 5.94
CA GLY A 44 -3.90 -0.91 4.51
C GLY A 44 -4.57 -2.04 3.73
N VAL A 45 -4.91 -1.75 2.47
CA VAL A 45 -5.58 -2.70 1.59
C VAL A 45 -4.86 -2.81 0.25
N SER A 46 -4.94 -3.98 -0.36
CA SER A 46 -4.50 -4.25 -1.74
C SER A 46 -5.56 -5.09 -2.43
N TYR A 47 -5.73 -4.91 -3.74
CA TYR A 47 -6.58 -5.81 -4.52
C TYR A 47 -5.98 -7.22 -4.54
N THR A 48 -6.81 -8.24 -4.29
CA THR A 48 -6.40 -9.64 -4.36
C THR A 48 -6.44 -10.09 -5.82
N LEU A 49 -5.28 -10.42 -6.41
CA LEU A 49 -5.16 -10.90 -7.80
C LEU A 49 -5.71 -12.33 -7.97
N VAL A 50 -7.00 -12.54 -7.71
CA VAL A 50 -7.65 -13.88 -7.73
C VAL A 50 -7.55 -14.55 -9.10
N LYS A 51 -7.55 -13.79 -10.20
CA LYS A 51 -7.39 -14.33 -11.56
C LYS A 51 -6.01 -14.94 -11.81
N GLU A 52 -5.00 -14.55 -11.02
CA GLU A 52 -3.62 -15.04 -11.14
C GLU A 52 -3.30 -16.16 -10.15
N VAL A 53 -4.28 -16.60 -9.34
CA VAL A 53 -4.16 -17.76 -8.44
C VAL A 53 -4.83 -18.95 -9.13
N PRO A 54 -4.09 -19.81 -9.86
CA PRO A 54 -4.68 -20.99 -10.45
C PRO A 54 -4.98 -21.95 -9.30
N GLN A 55 -6.23 -22.43 -9.26
CA GLN A 55 -6.76 -23.43 -8.31
C GLN A 55 -7.08 -22.91 -6.89
N ALA A 56 -8.38 -22.76 -6.66
CA ALA A 56 -9.09 -22.74 -5.38
C ALA A 56 -8.68 -21.67 -4.34
N VAL A 57 -9.45 -20.59 -4.36
CA VAL A 57 -9.57 -19.51 -3.34
C VAL A 57 -9.96 -19.96 -1.91
N CYS A 58 -10.03 -21.27 -1.62
CA CYS A 58 -10.66 -21.78 -0.39
C CYS A 58 -10.11 -23.14 0.12
N CYS A 59 -8.99 -23.67 -0.38
CA CYS A 59 -8.56 -25.05 -0.07
C CYS A 59 -7.03 -25.22 0.09
N PRO A 60 -6.54 -26.31 0.74
CA PRO A 60 -5.17 -26.46 1.26
C PRO A 60 -4.04 -26.43 0.21
N SER A 61 -4.36 -26.33 -1.09
CA SER A 61 -3.44 -26.07 -2.19
C SER A 61 -2.71 -24.72 -2.11
N SER A 62 -3.14 -23.82 -1.22
CA SER A 62 -2.47 -22.54 -0.93
C SER A 62 -1.40 -22.64 0.17
N ALA A 63 -1.27 -23.80 0.83
CA ALA A 63 -0.24 -24.01 1.85
C ALA A 63 1.17 -23.79 1.26
N GLY A 64 1.94 -22.89 1.87
CA GLY A 64 3.27 -22.45 1.39
C GLY A 64 3.26 -21.25 0.43
N ARG A 65 2.12 -20.94 -0.18
CA ARG A 65 1.91 -19.81 -1.12
C ARG A 65 1.44 -18.53 -0.43
N ILE A 66 1.16 -18.63 0.87
CA ILE A 66 0.80 -17.52 1.77
C ILE A 66 1.84 -17.36 2.87
N PHE A 67 1.74 -16.30 3.66
CA PHE A 67 2.48 -16.20 4.92
C PHE A 67 1.99 -17.26 5.91
N ASP A 68 2.88 -17.78 6.74
CA ASP A 68 2.53 -18.74 7.79
C ASP A 68 1.53 -18.10 8.77
N PRO A 69 0.26 -18.58 8.83
CA PRO A 69 -0.77 -17.96 9.64
C PRO A 69 -0.46 -18.02 11.14
N PHE A 70 0.38 -18.96 11.58
CA PHE A 70 0.81 -19.04 12.99
C PHE A 70 1.90 -18.04 13.35
N LYS A 71 2.59 -17.46 12.35
CA LYS A 71 3.72 -16.53 12.56
C LYS A 71 3.44 -15.11 12.07
N ILE A 72 2.38 -14.91 11.28
CA ILE A 72 2.11 -13.62 10.66
C ILE A 72 1.75 -12.54 11.68
N ASN A 73 1.04 -12.88 12.75
CA ASN A 73 0.84 -11.97 13.87
C ASN A 73 2.18 -11.74 14.60
N GLY A 74 2.55 -10.48 14.78
CA GLY A 74 3.83 -10.08 15.39
C GLY A 74 5.02 -10.08 14.43
N MET A 75 4.86 -10.51 13.17
CA MET A 75 5.92 -10.42 12.16
C MET A 75 6.28 -8.95 11.91
N LYS A 76 7.58 -8.64 11.78
CA LYS A 76 8.02 -7.27 11.47
C LYS A 76 7.61 -6.88 10.07
N VAL A 77 7.23 -5.62 9.88
CA VAL A 77 6.90 -5.11 8.54
C VAL A 77 8.06 -5.26 7.56
N ALA A 78 9.31 -5.15 8.04
CA ALA A 78 10.51 -5.37 7.24
C ALA A 78 10.55 -6.76 6.59
N ASP A 79 10.19 -7.80 7.34
CA ASP A 79 10.18 -9.18 6.86
C ASP A 79 9.07 -9.39 5.83
N VAL A 80 7.89 -8.80 6.07
CA VAL A 80 6.75 -8.88 5.15
C VAL A 80 7.03 -8.18 3.82
N LEU A 81 7.69 -7.01 3.86
CA LEU A 81 8.01 -6.23 2.65
C LEU A 81 9.06 -6.92 1.75
N THR A 82 9.78 -7.93 2.23
CA THR A 82 10.62 -8.78 1.34
C THR A 82 9.80 -9.50 0.26
N ALA A 83 8.48 -9.67 0.49
CA ALA A 83 7.58 -10.29 -0.47
C ALA A 83 7.02 -9.33 -1.53
N LEU A 84 7.41 -8.05 -1.56
CA LEU A 84 6.99 -7.09 -2.61
C LEU A 84 7.34 -7.55 -4.03
N THR A 85 8.37 -8.38 -4.18
CA THR A 85 8.78 -8.97 -5.46
C THR A 85 8.47 -10.47 -5.56
N SER A 86 7.63 -11.00 -4.66
CA SER A 86 7.26 -12.41 -4.67
C SER A 86 6.48 -12.75 -5.94
N ARG A 87 6.76 -13.94 -6.51
CA ARG A 87 5.94 -14.50 -7.60
C ARG A 87 4.63 -15.09 -7.09
N GLU A 88 4.45 -15.20 -5.78
CA GLU A 88 3.19 -15.64 -5.18
C GLU A 88 2.26 -14.44 -5.00
N PRO A 89 1.13 -14.36 -5.74
CA PRO A 89 0.29 -13.16 -5.76
C PRO A 89 -0.28 -12.79 -4.40
N ILE A 90 -0.57 -13.78 -3.55
CA ILE A 90 -1.11 -13.53 -2.21
C ILE A 90 -0.05 -12.90 -1.30
N LYS A 91 1.20 -13.40 -1.33
CA LYS A 91 2.30 -12.79 -0.55
C LYS A 91 2.58 -11.37 -1.02
N ALA A 92 2.61 -11.16 -2.34
CA ALA A 92 2.77 -9.82 -2.91
C ALA A 92 1.63 -8.88 -2.50
N SER A 93 0.37 -9.34 -2.54
CA SER A 93 -0.79 -8.54 -2.12
C SER A 93 -0.75 -8.18 -0.63
N VAL A 94 -0.35 -9.10 0.26
CA VAL A 94 -0.13 -8.79 1.68
C VAL A 94 0.99 -7.76 1.85
N ALA A 95 2.10 -7.89 1.12
CA ALA A 95 3.20 -6.92 1.19
C ALA A 95 2.79 -5.53 0.69
N ILE A 96 2.01 -5.44 -0.39
CA ILE A 96 1.48 -4.17 -0.90
C ILE A 96 0.48 -3.56 0.10
N ALA A 97 -0.41 -4.37 0.69
CA ALA A 97 -1.32 -3.90 1.73
C ALA A 97 -0.56 -3.37 2.96
N THR A 98 0.53 -4.03 3.37
CA THR A 98 1.44 -3.55 4.43
C THR A 98 2.11 -2.22 4.03
N LEU A 99 2.60 -2.10 2.79
CA LEU A 99 3.21 -0.86 2.30
C LEU A 99 2.20 0.30 2.29
N ASN A 100 0.95 0.02 1.89
CA ASN A 100 -0.14 1.00 1.92
C ASN A 100 -0.47 1.43 3.35
N ALA A 101 -0.48 0.48 4.30
CA ALA A 101 -0.68 0.80 5.72
C ALA A 101 0.43 1.72 6.25
N LEU A 102 1.70 1.42 5.96
CA LEU A 102 2.82 2.27 6.37
C LEU A 102 2.80 3.65 5.68
N SER A 103 2.34 3.71 4.43
CA SER A 103 2.14 4.99 3.75
C SER A 103 1.05 5.83 4.44
N ALA A 104 0.00 5.20 4.97
CA ALA A 104 -1.01 5.88 5.77
C ALA A 104 -0.43 6.36 7.12
N VAL A 105 0.44 5.58 7.78
CA VAL A 105 1.19 6.04 8.98
C VAL A 105 1.98 7.31 8.68
N CYS A 106 2.73 7.33 7.57
CA CYS A 106 3.46 8.54 7.16
C CYS A 106 2.55 9.76 7.00
N TRP A 107 1.35 9.55 6.47
CA TRP A 107 0.38 10.63 6.29
C TRP A 107 -0.18 11.12 7.63
N GLU A 108 -0.60 10.22 8.52
CA GLU A 108 -1.09 10.55 9.86
C GLU A 108 -0.05 11.31 10.69
N HIS A 109 1.24 10.99 10.48
CA HIS A 109 2.36 11.68 11.13
C HIS A 109 2.78 12.99 10.43
N GLY A 110 2.09 13.41 9.37
CA GLY A 110 2.42 14.62 8.64
C GLY A 110 3.74 14.55 7.86
N LEU A 111 4.26 13.35 7.60
CA LEU A 111 5.53 13.11 6.88
C LEU A 111 5.37 13.22 5.36
N THR A 112 4.29 13.83 4.88
CA THR A 112 3.93 13.97 3.46
C THR A 112 3.75 15.45 3.11
N ASP A 113 4.87 16.14 2.90
CA ASP A 113 4.98 17.59 2.73
C ASP A 113 4.82 18.07 1.28
N ARG A 114 5.00 17.16 0.30
CA ARG A 114 5.01 17.48 -1.13
C ARG A 114 3.64 17.44 -1.81
N TYR A 115 2.60 17.00 -1.10
CA TYR A 115 1.25 16.93 -1.63
C TYR A 115 0.24 17.08 -0.49
N ARG A 116 -1.00 17.41 -0.85
CA ARG A 116 -2.12 17.45 0.08
C ARG A 116 -3.19 16.48 -0.39
N ILE A 117 -3.67 15.62 0.51
CA ILE A 117 -4.84 14.77 0.24
C ILE A 117 -6.09 15.65 0.36
N GLN A 118 -6.88 15.69 -0.71
CA GLN A 118 -8.21 16.27 -0.68
C GLN A 118 -9.22 15.13 -0.44
N ALA A 119 -9.87 15.18 0.72
CA ALA A 119 -10.90 14.22 1.10
C ALA A 119 -12.26 14.60 0.49
N ASP A 120 -13.20 13.65 0.52
CA ASP A 120 -14.58 13.84 0.07
C ASP A 120 -14.72 14.26 -1.41
N MET A 121 -13.80 13.76 -2.25
CA MET A 121 -13.81 13.99 -3.70
C MET A 121 -13.66 12.68 -4.46
N ASP A 122 -14.42 12.56 -5.55
CA ASP A 122 -14.18 11.51 -6.54
C ASP A 122 -13.05 11.97 -7.47
N ALA A 123 -11.98 11.18 -7.54
CA ALA A 123 -10.81 11.48 -8.38
C ALA A 123 -11.14 11.59 -9.88
N ILE A 124 -12.24 11.00 -10.35
CA ILE A 124 -12.73 11.14 -11.74
C ILE A 124 -13.50 12.45 -11.91
N SER A 125 -14.19 12.92 -10.86
CA SER A 125 -14.94 14.18 -10.89
C SER A 125 -14.03 15.42 -10.84
N THR A 126 -12.81 15.28 -10.31
CA THR A 126 -11.84 16.37 -10.27
C THR A 126 -11.35 16.67 -11.68
N LYS A 127 -11.80 17.80 -12.24
CA LYS A 127 -11.20 18.34 -13.46
C LYS A 127 -9.72 18.61 -13.18
N GLN A 128 -8.84 17.96 -13.94
CA GLN A 128 -7.44 18.40 -14.02
C GLN A 128 -7.47 19.88 -14.38
N GLY A 129 -6.84 20.72 -13.55
CA GLY A 129 -6.95 22.16 -13.65
C GLY A 129 -6.80 22.66 -15.08
N GLU A 130 -7.69 23.57 -15.47
CA GLU A 130 -7.51 24.38 -16.67
C GLU A 130 -6.09 24.96 -16.62
N GLY A 131 -5.22 24.48 -17.52
CA GLY A 131 -3.96 25.14 -17.82
C GLY A 131 -4.30 26.61 -18.10
N GLY A 132 -3.59 27.52 -17.43
CA GLY A 132 -3.90 28.94 -17.42
C GLY A 132 -4.35 29.44 -18.80
N ASN A 133 -5.56 29.98 -18.85
CA ASN A 133 -6.00 30.81 -19.96
C ASN A 133 -5.02 31.98 -20.05
N MET A 134 -4.04 31.88 -20.96
CA MET A 134 -3.43 33.05 -21.54
C MET A 134 -4.54 33.70 -22.38
N THR A 135 -5.28 34.63 -21.78
CA THR A 135 -6.27 35.40 -22.53
C THR A 135 -5.54 36.15 -23.63
N ALA A 136 -6.01 35.97 -24.87
CA ALA A 136 -5.57 36.70 -26.05
C ALA A 136 -6.03 38.17 -26.01
N GLN A 137 -5.77 38.86 -24.90
CA GLN A 137 -6.16 40.24 -24.66
C GLN A 137 -4.96 41.16 -24.40
N ASP A 138 -3.74 40.68 -24.61
CA ASP A 138 -2.49 41.43 -24.44
C ASP A 138 -1.74 41.68 -25.77
N ARG A 139 -2.50 41.98 -26.83
CA ARG A 139 -1.98 42.58 -28.08
C ARG A 139 -2.84 43.77 -28.50
N ARG A 140 -2.76 44.84 -27.72
CA ARG A 140 -2.96 46.20 -28.22
C ARG A 140 -1.94 47.09 -27.54
N GLU A 141 -0.84 47.34 -28.23
CA GLU A 141 -0.26 48.65 -28.55
C GLU A 141 0.99 48.42 -29.42
#